data_AF-A0A7L0VMH1-F1
#
_entry.id   AF-A0A7L0VMH1-F1
#
_cell.length_a   1.000
_cell.length_b   1.000
_cell.length_c   1.000
_cell.angle_alpha   90.00
_cell.angle_beta   90.00
_cell.angle_gamma   90.00
#
_symmetry.space_group_name_H-M   'P 1'
#
loop_
_entity.id
_entity.type
_entity.pdbx_description
1 polymer ?
#
loop_
_entity_poly.entity_id
_entity_poly.type
_entity_poly.pdbx_seq_one_letter_code
_entity_poly.pdbx_strand_id
1 'polypeptide(L)'
;VYTRYGKCYTFNGDRRNPRVTRQGGMGNGLEIMLDIQQEEYLPIWRETNETSFEAGIRVQIHSQDEPPYIHQLGFGVSPGFQTFVSCQEQRLTYLPQPWGNCRASMQGEQLLPGYDTYSIAACRLQCEKEAVVQSCHCRMVHMPGEECNESICSPNVYIECADHTLDAAVEDSQERCICPTPCNLTRYGKEISMVRIPNKGSARYLARKYNKNETYIRENFLVLDIFFEALNYEAIEQKKAYDLAGLLGDIGGQMGLFIGASILTILEILDYIYEVIRDKVSRVLRRSKPPLKKPSGSIATLGLEEMKDQSPCETLGRHVEGAYNAGILPNHHHRHHYPHQGVFEDFAC
;
A
#
# COMPACT_ATOMS: atom_id res chain seq x y z
N VAL A 1 22.21 18.45 -2.17
CA VAL A 1 21.18 18.56 -1.11
C VAL A 1 21.89 18.93 0.19
N TYR A 2 21.24 19.67 1.09
CA TYR A 2 21.78 19.91 2.43
C TYR A 2 21.13 18.95 3.42
N THR A 3 21.88 18.43 4.39
CA THR A 3 21.41 17.55 5.48
C THR A 3 22.03 17.99 6.81
N ARG A 4 21.80 17.28 7.93
CA ARG A 4 22.50 17.56 9.21
C ARG A 4 24.03 17.41 9.09
N TYR A 5 24.55 16.67 8.10
CA TYR A 5 25.99 16.61 7.77
C TYR A 5 26.47 17.72 6.82
N GLY A 6 25.67 18.76 6.59
CA GLY A 6 26.00 19.83 5.65
C GLY A 6 25.79 19.43 4.19
N LYS A 7 26.81 19.61 3.34
CA LYS A 7 26.70 19.52 1.88
C LYS A 7 26.77 18.07 1.38
N CYS A 8 25.64 17.51 0.96
CA CYS A 8 25.53 16.15 0.43
C CYS A 8 25.16 16.12 -1.07
N TYR A 9 25.40 14.98 -1.72
CA TYR A 9 25.14 14.76 -3.14
C TYR A 9 24.16 13.58 -3.31
N THR A 10 23.26 13.68 -4.28
CA THR A 10 22.24 12.66 -4.57
C THR A 10 22.40 12.22 -6.02
N PHE A 11 22.78 10.96 -6.24
CA PHE A 11 22.74 10.36 -7.57
C PHE A 11 21.30 10.02 -7.95
N ASN A 12 20.96 10.11 -9.24
CA ASN A 12 19.62 9.83 -9.77
C ASN A 12 18.47 10.61 -9.09
N GLY A 13 18.73 11.85 -8.64
CA GLY A 13 17.71 12.70 -8.00
C GLY A 13 16.73 13.40 -8.95
N ASP A 14 16.92 13.32 -10.27
CA ASP A 14 16.01 13.93 -11.25
C ASP A 14 14.81 13.01 -11.54
N ARG A 15 13.64 13.40 -10.99
CA ARG A 15 12.34 12.75 -11.24
C ARG A 15 11.91 12.79 -12.71
N ARG A 16 12.40 13.74 -13.53
CA ARG A 16 11.98 13.88 -14.95
C ARG A 16 12.71 12.91 -15.87
N ASN A 17 13.90 12.45 -15.49
CA ASN A 17 14.73 11.55 -16.29
C ASN A 17 15.35 10.45 -15.40
N PRO A 18 14.52 9.56 -14.82
CA PRO A 18 14.99 8.51 -13.92
C PRO A 18 15.86 7.50 -14.67
N ARG A 19 17.06 7.22 -14.13
CA ARG A 19 17.91 6.13 -14.60
C ARG A 19 17.33 4.80 -14.13
N VAL A 20 17.06 3.92 -15.09
CA VAL A 20 16.54 2.57 -14.86
C VAL A 20 17.59 1.53 -15.26
N THR A 21 17.69 0.44 -14.49
CA THR A 21 18.48 -0.73 -14.90
C THR A 21 17.59 -1.78 -15.57
N ARG A 22 18.19 -2.63 -16.42
CA ARG A 22 17.49 -3.68 -17.17
C ARG A 22 18.10 -5.07 -16.97
N GLN A 23 19.06 -5.20 -16.07
CA GLN A 23 19.73 -6.45 -15.68
C GLN A 23 20.21 -6.33 -14.23
N GLY A 24 20.23 -7.43 -13.48
CA GLY A 24 20.83 -7.49 -12.15
C GLY A 24 22.37 -7.55 -12.19
N GLY A 25 22.97 -7.55 -11.01
CA GLY A 25 24.41 -7.74 -10.80
C GLY A 25 25.26 -6.47 -10.92
N MET A 26 26.49 -6.55 -10.38
CA MET A 26 27.40 -5.42 -10.15
C MET A 26 27.64 -4.50 -11.36
N GLY A 27 27.79 -5.06 -12.57
CA GLY A 27 28.07 -4.28 -13.79
C GLY A 27 26.89 -3.45 -14.33
N ASN A 28 25.69 -3.61 -13.75
CA ASN A 28 24.46 -2.93 -14.16
C ASN A 28 23.94 -1.95 -13.11
N GLY A 29 24.78 -1.59 -12.13
CA GLY A 29 24.50 -0.67 -11.03
C GLY A 29 25.24 0.67 -11.13
N LEU A 30 25.39 1.30 -9.97
CA LEU A 30 26.26 2.47 -9.75
C LEU A 30 27.58 2.01 -9.14
N GLU A 31 28.69 2.20 -9.84
CA GLU A 31 30.07 2.08 -9.30
C GLU A 31 30.64 3.50 -9.14
N ILE A 32 31.08 3.85 -7.93
CA ILE A 32 31.81 5.11 -7.66
C ILE A 32 33.07 4.86 -6.83
N MET A 33 34.18 5.47 -7.24
CA MET A 33 35.42 5.56 -6.47
C MET A 33 35.53 6.98 -5.90
N LEU A 34 35.67 7.09 -4.58
CA LEU A 34 35.71 8.36 -3.86
C LEU A 34 36.99 8.46 -3.02
N ASP A 35 37.54 9.67 -2.96
CA ASP A 35 38.60 10.07 -2.02
C ASP A 35 37.91 10.89 -0.91
N ILE A 36 37.99 10.45 0.35
CA ILE A 36 37.35 11.15 1.48
C ILE A 36 38.18 12.35 2.00
N GLN A 37 39.44 12.51 1.55
CA GLN A 37 40.30 13.64 1.89
C GLN A 37 40.44 13.89 3.41
N GLN A 38 40.89 12.90 4.19
CA GLN A 38 41.15 13.06 5.64
C GLN A 38 42.13 14.19 5.97
N GLU A 39 42.95 14.64 5.02
CA GLU A 39 43.84 15.80 5.17
C GLU A 39 43.10 17.14 5.30
N GLU A 40 41.84 17.22 4.86
CA GLU A 40 40.95 18.39 4.97
C GLU A 40 39.97 18.28 6.16
N TYR A 41 40.06 17.23 6.99
CA TYR A 41 39.17 17.06 8.14
C TYR A 41 39.50 18.09 9.23
N LEU A 42 38.46 18.67 9.83
CA LEU A 42 38.62 19.63 10.92
C LEU A 42 39.29 18.95 12.12
N PRO A 43 40.40 19.51 12.65
CA PRO A 43 41.11 18.90 13.76
C PRO A 43 40.27 18.99 15.04
N ILE A 44 40.01 17.84 15.67
CA ILE A 44 39.16 17.76 16.86
C ILE A 44 39.94 18.21 18.10
N TRP A 45 39.51 19.32 18.70
CA TRP A 45 40.12 19.88 19.92
C TRP A 45 39.21 19.80 21.16
N ARG A 46 37.91 19.55 20.95
CA ARG A 46 36.88 19.43 21.99
C ARG A 46 35.75 18.55 21.47
N GLU A 47 35.17 17.74 22.32
CA GLU A 47 33.99 16.94 22.01
C GLU A 47 32.74 17.85 21.93
N THR A 48 32.01 17.78 20.82
CA THR A 48 30.70 18.39 20.63
C THR A 48 29.77 17.41 19.90
N ASN A 49 28.46 17.67 19.88
CA ASN A 49 27.50 16.80 19.17
C ASN A 49 27.74 16.76 17.64
N GLU A 50 28.51 17.70 17.09
CA GLU A 50 28.86 17.77 15.67
C GLU A 50 30.23 17.13 15.32
N THR A 51 31.11 16.86 16.29
CA THR A 51 32.43 16.26 16.01
C THR A 51 32.34 14.75 15.83
N SER A 52 32.43 14.28 14.58
CA SER A 52 32.51 12.85 14.25
C SER A 52 33.94 12.32 14.32
N PHE A 53 34.19 11.28 15.11
CA PHE A 53 35.44 10.51 15.11
C PHE A 53 35.54 9.47 13.96
N GLU A 54 34.48 9.33 13.18
CA GLU A 54 34.37 8.38 12.07
C GLU A 54 35.04 8.94 10.80
N ALA A 55 35.87 8.12 10.13
CA ALA A 55 36.40 8.44 8.80
C ALA A 55 35.74 7.53 7.74
N GLY A 56 35.08 8.14 6.75
CA GLY A 56 34.30 7.44 5.74
C GLY A 56 33.17 8.32 5.21
N ILE A 57 32.16 7.69 4.61
CA ILE A 57 30.94 8.37 4.17
C ILE A 57 29.70 7.67 4.73
N ARG A 58 28.62 8.43 4.94
CA ARG A 58 27.28 7.88 5.16
C ARG A 58 26.49 7.93 3.85
N VAL A 59 25.72 6.88 3.58
CA VAL A 59 24.96 6.68 2.33
C VAL A 59 23.53 6.28 2.69
N GLN A 60 22.55 6.84 2.00
CA GLN A 60 21.15 6.42 2.09
C GLN A 60 20.65 6.06 0.69
N ILE A 61 19.97 4.92 0.58
CA ILE A 61 19.23 4.50 -0.63
C ILE A 61 17.75 4.73 -0.32
N HIS A 62 17.09 5.57 -1.10
CA HIS A 62 15.70 5.98 -0.91
C HIS A 62 14.99 6.20 -2.25
N SER A 63 13.65 6.27 -2.23
CA SER A 63 12.89 6.64 -3.43
C SER A 63 13.15 8.10 -3.82
N GLN A 64 13.06 8.42 -5.11
CA GLN A 64 13.09 9.81 -5.61
C GLN A 64 11.99 10.69 -5.00
N ASP A 65 10.91 10.07 -4.52
CA ASP A 65 9.74 10.72 -3.93
C ASP A 65 9.88 11.01 -2.43
N GLU A 66 10.97 10.58 -1.81
CA GLU A 66 11.26 10.75 -0.38
C GLU A 66 12.49 11.66 -0.18
N PRO A 67 12.44 12.66 0.74
CA PRO A 67 13.62 13.45 1.07
C PRO A 67 14.68 12.63 1.81
N PRO A 68 15.98 12.91 1.59
CA PRO A 68 17.06 12.24 2.31
C PRO A 68 17.05 12.63 3.79
N TYR A 69 17.12 11.62 4.66
CA TYR A 69 17.06 11.72 6.11
C TYR A 69 18.19 10.84 6.70
N ILE A 70 19.40 11.18 6.27
CA ILE A 70 20.59 10.33 6.27
C ILE A 70 21.22 10.14 7.66
N HIS A 71 20.94 11.03 8.62
CA HIS A 71 21.48 10.93 9.99
C HIS A 71 20.87 9.78 10.79
N GLN A 72 19.62 9.38 10.52
CA GLN A 72 19.00 8.19 11.12
C GLN A 72 18.93 6.98 10.19
N LEU A 73 18.77 7.18 8.86
CA LEU A 73 18.51 6.10 7.90
C LEU A 73 19.73 5.72 7.03
N GLY A 74 20.83 6.45 7.15
CA GLY A 74 22.07 6.17 6.41
C GLY A 74 22.88 5.01 7.01
N PHE A 75 23.64 4.31 6.15
CA PHE A 75 24.66 3.34 6.55
C PHE A 75 26.07 3.89 6.25
N GLY A 76 27.06 3.48 7.04
CA GLY A 76 28.46 3.88 6.86
C GLY A 76 29.19 3.04 5.81
N VAL A 77 30.11 3.67 5.07
CA VAL A 77 31.03 3.04 4.11
C VAL A 77 32.46 3.52 4.41
N SER A 78 33.35 2.56 4.68
CA SER A 78 34.71 2.83 5.17
C SER A 78 35.75 2.95 4.05
N PRO A 79 36.80 3.78 4.22
CA PRO A 79 37.95 3.80 3.32
C PRO A 79 38.78 2.52 3.40
N GLY A 80 39.52 2.22 2.33
CA GLY A 80 40.31 1.00 2.18
C GLY A 80 39.50 -0.24 1.77
N PHE A 81 38.21 -0.06 1.47
CA PHE A 81 37.30 -1.13 1.03
C PHE A 81 36.54 -0.75 -0.25
N GLN A 82 36.28 -1.78 -1.05
CA GLN A 82 35.24 -1.78 -2.06
C GLN A 82 34.01 -2.46 -1.43
N THR A 83 32.92 -1.71 -1.34
CA THR A 83 31.68 -2.10 -0.66
C THR A 83 30.60 -2.37 -1.68
N PHE A 84 30.16 -3.62 -1.74
CA PHE A 84 29.06 -4.08 -2.58
C PHE A 84 27.76 -4.01 -1.78
N VAL A 85 26.78 -3.28 -2.31
CA VAL A 85 25.44 -3.13 -1.73
C VAL A 85 24.44 -3.74 -2.70
N SER A 86 24.13 -5.02 -2.47
CA SER A 86 23.10 -5.74 -3.21
C SER A 86 21.72 -5.26 -2.73
N CYS A 87 20.89 -4.78 -3.66
CA CYS A 87 19.60 -4.17 -3.37
C CYS A 87 18.44 -5.03 -3.88
N GLN A 88 17.33 -4.98 -3.15
CA GLN A 88 16.04 -5.54 -3.57
C GLN A 88 14.93 -4.50 -3.37
N GLU A 89 14.13 -4.25 -4.41
CA GLU A 89 12.97 -3.35 -4.30
C GLU A 89 11.85 -4.07 -3.54
N GLN A 90 11.36 -3.47 -2.45
CA GLN A 90 10.23 -3.95 -1.67
C GLN A 90 9.09 -2.95 -1.75
N ARG A 91 7.91 -3.39 -2.20
CA ARG A 91 6.69 -2.58 -2.25
C ARG A 91 5.76 -3.02 -1.13
N LEU A 92 5.52 -2.12 -0.19
CA LEU A 92 4.70 -2.37 0.99
C LEU A 92 3.36 -1.64 0.83
N THR A 93 2.27 -2.40 0.88
CA THR A 93 0.90 -1.89 0.80
C THR A 93 0.18 -2.17 2.12
N TYR A 94 -0.17 -1.11 2.85
CA TYR A 94 -0.86 -1.17 4.15
C TYR A 94 -2.35 -0.85 4.01
N LEU A 95 -3.15 -1.31 4.97
CA LEU A 95 -4.59 -1.01 5.02
C LEU A 95 -4.91 0.22 5.89
N PRO A 96 -5.86 1.07 5.46
CA PRO A 96 -6.34 2.19 6.26
C PRO A 96 -7.26 1.70 7.39
N GLN A 97 -7.66 2.63 8.26
CA GLN A 97 -8.68 2.36 9.29
C GLN A 97 -10.00 1.89 8.61
N PRO A 98 -10.73 0.94 9.21
CA PRO A 98 -10.51 0.32 10.52
C PRO A 98 -9.54 -0.88 10.55
N TRP A 99 -9.01 -1.34 9.41
CA TRP A 99 -8.18 -2.57 9.36
C TRP A 99 -6.71 -2.35 9.71
N GLY A 100 -6.19 -1.14 9.51
CA GLY A 100 -4.85 -0.73 9.89
C GLY A 100 -4.78 0.76 10.20
N ASN A 101 -3.59 1.33 10.29
CA ASN A 101 -3.38 2.74 10.66
C ASN A 101 -2.52 3.51 9.65
N CYS A 102 -2.65 3.18 8.35
CA CYS A 102 -1.94 3.91 7.30
C CYS A 102 -2.69 5.18 6.87
N ARG A 103 -1.91 6.19 6.47
CA ARG A 103 -2.39 7.42 5.83
C ARG A 103 -2.44 7.23 4.32
N ALA A 104 -3.61 7.40 3.71
CA ALA A 104 -3.72 7.48 2.25
C ALA A 104 -3.08 8.78 1.75
N SER A 105 -2.29 8.72 0.68
CA SER A 105 -1.69 9.92 0.08
C SER A 105 -2.77 10.73 -0.63
N MET A 106 -3.05 11.93 -0.15
CA MET A 106 -4.01 12.85 -0.77
C MET A 106 -3.33 13.58 -1.93
N GLN A 107 -3.97 13.62 -3.10
CA GLN A 107 -3.41 14.30 -4.27
C GLN A 107 -3.41 15.82 -4.05
N GLY A 108 -2.23 16.45 -4.12
CA GLY A 108 -2.06 17.90 -3.98
C GLY A 108 -1.71 18.38 -2.56
N GLU A 109 -1.52 17.49 -1.59
CA GLU A 109 -1.05 17.87 -0.25
C GLU A 109 0.49 18.01 -0.23
N GLN A 110 0.99 19.21 -0.53
CA GLN A 110 2.43 19.50 -0.54
C GLN A 110 2.92 19.80 0.88
N LEU A 111 3.34 18.75 1.60
CA LEU A 111 3.86 18.87 2.98
C LEU A 111 5.23 19.57 3.06
N LEU A 112 6.06 19.42 2.02
CA LEU A 112 7.35 20.08 1.87
C LEU A 112 7.48 20.65 0.47
N PRO A 113 8.01 21.87 0.27
CA PRO A 113 8.18 22.44 -1.07
C PRO A 113 9.15 21.57 -1.89
N GLY A 114 8.68 21.11 -3.05
CA GLY A 114 9.42 20.19 -3.93
C GLY A 114 9.09 18.70 -3.75
N TYR A 115 8.32 18.32 -2.73
CA TYR A 115 7.85 16.95 -2.50
C TYR A 115 6.31 16.89 -2.43
N ASP A 116 5.70 16.42 -3.51
CA ASP A 116 4.24 16.33 -3.69
C ASP A 116 3.62 15.03 -3.12
N THR A 117 4.44 14.25 -2.42
CA THR A 117 4.18 12.87 -1.98
C THR A 117 4.46 12.74 -0.49
N TYR A 118 3.46 12.29 0.28
CA TYR A 118 3.64 12.05 1.71
C TYR A 118 4.58 10.87 1.97
N SER A 119 5.65 11.10 2.75
CA SER A 119 6.55 10.07 3.25
C SER A 119 6.84 10.26 4.74
N ILE A 120 7.38 9.22 5.39
CA ILE A 120 7.71 9.27 6.82
C ILE A 120 8.86 10.26 7.06
N ALA A 121 9.89 10.26 6.20
CA ALA A 121 10.97 11.24 6.28
C ALA A 121 10.48 12.68 6.06
N ALA A 122 9.54 12.90 5.12
CA ALA A 122 8.96 14.21 4.88
C ALA A 122 8.20 14.73 6.11
N CYS A 123 7.39 13.87 6.73
CA CYS A 123 6.65 14.19 7.94
C CYS A 123 7.57 14.54 9.13
N ARG A 124 8.62 13.74 9.36
CA ARG A 124 9.60 14.01 10.43
C ARG A 124 10.33 15.33 10.21
N LEU A 125 10.83 15.57 9.00
CA LEU A 125 11.54 16.80 8.66
C LEU A 125 10.64 18.05 8.80
N GLN A 126 9.36 17.95 8.46
CA GLN A 126 8.39 19.01 8.70
C GLN A 126 8.14 19.25 10.21
N CYS A 127 7.95 18.19 11.00
CA CYS A 127 7.74 18.31 12.44
C CYS A 127 8.95 18.90 13.17
N GLU A 128 10.16 18.44 12.83
CA GLU A 128 11.43 18.99 13.32
C GLU A 128 11.58 20.48 12.96
N LYS A 129 11.26 20.84 11.72
CA LYS A 129 11.24 22.24 11.28
C LYS A 129 10.25 23.07 12.11
N GLU A 130 9.01 22.62 12.26
CA GLU A 130 7.98 23.34 13.00
C GLU A 130 8.36 23.53 14.47
N ALA A 131 8.95 22.52 15.11
CA ALA A 131 9.45 22.62 16.49
C ALA A 131 10.58 23.67 16.63
N VAL A 132 11.56 23.70 15.72
CA VAL A 132 12.67 24.67 15.74
C VAL A 132 12.18 26.08 15.38
N VAL A 133 11.26 26.22 14.42
CA VAL A 133 10.68 27.53 14.04
C VAL A 133 9.83 28.11 15.18
N GLN A 134 9.00 27.29 15.85
CA GLN A 134 8.19 27.73 16.99
C GLN A 134 9.05 28.11 18.21
N SER A 135 10.15 27.40 18.46
CA SER A 135 11.00 27.62 19.64
C SER A 135 12.05 28.70 19.42
N CYS A 136 12.77 28.64 18.31
CA CYS A 136 13.97 29.44 18.02
C CYS A 136 13.74 30.54 16.96
N HIS A 137 12.55 30.62 16.35
CA HIS A 137 12.18 31.64 15.35
C HIS A 137 13.10 31.69 14.10
N CYS A 138 13.76 30.57 13.80
CA CYS A 138 14.67 30.39 12.67
C CYS A 138 14.60 28.94 12.17
N ARG A 139 15.21 28.65 11.02
CA ARG A 139 15.34 27.29 10.48
C ARG A 139 16.80 26.87 10.29
N MET A 140 17.05 25.55 10.34
CA MET A 140 18.36 25.00 9.98
C MET A 140 18.58 25.00 8.47
N VAL A 141 19.85 24.98 8.04
CA VAL A 141 20.26 25.05 6.61
C VAL A 141 19.64 23.95 5.75
N HIS A 142 19.44 22.75 6.32
CA HIS A 142 18.88 21.59 5.62
C HIS A 142 17.34 21.55 5.59
N MET A 143 16.68 22.38 6.39
CA MET A 143 15.22 22.42 6.46
C MET A 143 14.66 23.25 5.29
N PRO A 144 13.75 22.70 4.48
CA PRO A 144 13.19 23.41 3.34
C PRO A 144 12.21 24.51 3.80
N GLY A 145 12.26 25.65 3.13
CA GLY A 145 11.43 26.81 3.43
C GLY A 145 11.57 27.87 2.35
N GLU A 146 10.58 28.76 2.23
CA GLU A 146 10.67 29.89 1.30
C GLU A 146 11.66 30.93 1.83
N GLU A 147 12.64 31.30 1.01
CA GLU A 147 13.74 32.22 1.39
C GLU A 147 13.29 33.59 1.91
N CYS A 148 12.05 34.01 1.63
CA CYS A 148 11.52 35.31 2.00
C CYS A 148 10.93 35.39 3.42
N ASN A 149 10.50 34.27 4.01
CA ASN A 149 9.73 34.28 5.27
C ASN A 149 10.49 33.66 6.46
N GLU A 150 11.50 32.81 6.22
CA GLU A 150 12.18 32.04 7.27
C GLU A 150 13.71 32.19 7.19
N SER A 151 14.29 32.93 8.14
CA SER A 151 15.73 33.15 8.24
C SER A 151 16.49 31.90 8.73
N ILE A 152 17.71 31.72 8.23
CA ILE A 152 18.62 30.67 8.69
C ILE A 152 19.14 31.04 10.09
N CYS A 153 19.15 30.07 11.01
CA CYS A 153 19.68 30.26 12.36
C CYS A 153 21.15 30.73 12.35
N SER A 154 21.48 31.73 13.17
CA SER A 154 22.88 32.12 13.42
C SER A 154 23.59 31.08 14.29
N PRO A 155 24.92 30.90 14.19
CA PRO A 155 25.65 29.85 14.92
C PRO A 155 25.40 29.81 16.44
N ASN A 156 25.29 30.98 17.09
CA ASN A 156 25.00 31.04 18.53
C ASN A 156 23.61 30.44 18.85
N VAL A 157 22.57 30.83 18.10
CA VAL A 157 21.19 30.32 18.26
C VAL A 157 21.10 28.84 17.88
N TYR A 158 21.93 28.40 16.93
CA TYR A 158 21.99 27.00 16.52
C TYR A 158 22.41 26.10 17.69
N ILE A 159 23.51 26.45 18.37
CA ILE A 159 24.06 25.70 19.51
C ILE A 159 23.18 25.86 20.76
N GLU A 160 22.72 27.07 21.07
CA GLU A 160 21.99 27.36 22.33
C GLU A 160 20.52 26.90 22.30
N CYS A 161 19.89 26.89 21.13
CA CYS A 161 18.45 26.60 20.98
C CYS A 161 18.19 25.45 20.01
N ALA A 162 18.65 25.54 18.76
CA ALA A 162 18.18 24.66 17.70
C ALA A 162 18.58 23.18 17.92
N ASP A 163 19.84 22.89 18.27
CA ASP A 163 20.28 21.53 18.59
C ASP A 163 19.53 20.97 19.82
N HIS A 164 19.42 21.74 20.91
CA HIS A 164 18.67 21.33 22.10
C HIS A 164 17.19 21.03 21.80
N THR A 165 16.54 21.82 20.94
CA THR A 165 15.15 21.56 20.54
C THR A 165 15.00 20.34 19.64
N LEU A 166 15.98 20.05 18.77
CA LEU A 166 15.97 18.83 17.96
C LEU A 166 16.23 17.58 18.78
N ASP A 167 17.23 17.61 19.65
CA ASP A 167 17.59 16.45 20.47
C ASP A 167 16.42 16.13 21.43
N ALA A 168 15.74 17.14 21.99
CA ALA A 168 14.49 16.98 22.75
C ALA A 168 13.31 16.48 21.88
N ALA A 169 13.19 16.89 20.62
CA ALA A 169 12.16 16.40 19.71
C ALA A 169 12.39 14.95 19.26
N VAL A 170 13.63 14.47 19.26
CA VAL A 170 13.98 13.06 19.03
C VAL A 170 13.62 12.21 20.24
N GLU A 171 13.95 12.67 21.46
CA GLU A 171 13.57 11.98 22.70
C GLU A 171 12.04 11.92 22.87
N ASP A 172 11.34 13.03 22.60
CA ASP A 172 9.88 13.16 22.71
C ASP A 172 9.12 12.76 21.42
N SER A 173 9.77 11.99 20.55
CA SER A 173 9.23 11.62 19.23
C SER A 173 7.98 10.73 19.28
N GLN A 174 7.60 10.21 20.46
CA GLN A 174 6.36 9.45 20.67
C GLN A 174 5.13 10.35 20.93
N GLU A 175 5.30 11.55 21.50
CA GLU A 175 4.16 12.45 21.82
C GLU A 175 4.05 13.64 20.87
N ARG A 176 5.17 14.28 20.47
CA ARG A 176 5.13 15.48 19.60
C ARG A 176 5.02 15.20 18.10
N CYS A 177 5.72 14.19 17.57
CA CYS A 177 5.85 13.97 16.12
C CYS A 177 5.20 12.66 15.63
N ILE A 178 3.87 12.57 15.74
CA ILE A 178 3.10 11.40 15.28
C ILE A 178 3.00 11.38 13.75
N CYS A 179 3.95 10.69 13.10
CA CYS A 179 3.96 10.48 11.66
C CYS A 179 3.40 9.09 11.27
N PRO A 180 2.13 8.97 10.84
CA PRO A 180 1.56 7.69 10.40
C PRO A 180 2.27 7.16 9.14
N THR A 181 2.29 5.84 8.96
CA THR A 181 2.88 5.25 7.75
C THR A 181 2.03 5.53 6.52
N PRO A 182 2.61 5.83 5.35
CA PRO A 182 1.86 5.91 4.10
C PRO A 182 1.28 4.53 3.76
N CYS A 183 0.09 4.50 3.12
CA CYS A 183 -0.50 3.23 2.68
C CYS A 183 0.30 2.53 1.58
N ASN A 184 1.03 3.29 0.75
CA ASN A 184 1.94 2.74 -0.25
C ASN A 184 3.35 3.22 0.07
N LEU A 185 4.30 2.30 0.22
CA LEU A 185 5.70 2.60 0.51
C LEU A 185 6.64 1.74 -0.33
N THR A 186 7.63 2.34 -0.97
CA THR A 186 8.76 1.61 -1.55
C THR A 186 9.94 1.65 -0.58
N ARG A 187 10.49 0.48 -0.25
CA ARG A 187 11.75 0.33 0.48
C ARG A 187 12.78 -0.40 -0.38
N TYR A 188 14.05 -0.22 -0.04
CA TYR A 188 15.14 -0.97 -0.61
C TYR A 188 15.78 -1.83 0.48
N GLY A 189 15.51 -3.15 0.41
CA GLY A 189 16.29 -4.14 1.16
C GLY A 189 17.73 -4.08 0.69
N LYS A 190 18.69 -4.22 1.61
CA LYS A 190 20.12 -4.12 1.30
C LYS A 190 20.92 -5.21 2.02
N GLU A 191 21.76 -5.91 1.26
CA GLU A 191 22.81 -6.78 1.77
C GLU A 191 24.17 -6.13 1.46
N ILE A 192 25.04 -6.05 2.47
CA ILE A 192 26.33 -5.35 2.36
C ILE A 192 27.46 -6.37 2.50
N SER A 193 28.36 -6.40 1.51
CA SER A 193 29.61 -7.15 1.58
C SER A 193 30.79 -6.26 1.18
N MET A 194 31.99 -6.60 1.65
CA MET A 194 33.18 -5.73 1.50
C MET A 194 34.42 -6.54 1.13
N VAL A 195 35.24 -5.99 0.23
CA VAL A 195 36.58 -6.50 -0.09
C VAL A 195 37.62 -5.40 0.04
N ARG A 196 38.87 -5.74 0.33
CA ARG A 196 39.92 -4.76 0.59
C ARG A 196 40.49 -4.17 -0.71
N ILE A 197 40.59 -2.84 -0.76
CA ILE A 197 41.22 -2.10 -1.87
C ILE A 197 42.30 -1.15 -1.31
N PRO A 198 43.42 -0.92 -2.02
CA PRO A 198 43.93 -1.63 -3.18
C PRO A 198 44.62 -2.96 -2.86
N ASN A 199 44.71 -3.83 -3.86
CA ASN A 199 45.57 -5.02 -3.78
C ASN A 199 47.06 -4.61 -3.93
N LYS A 200 47.98 -5.52 -3.58
CA LYS A 200 49.43 -5.22 -3.57
C LYS A 200 50.00 -4.76 -4.93
N GLY A 201 49.40 -5.19 -6.05
CA GLY A 201 49.80 -4.77 -7.39
C GLY A 201 49.18 -3.43 -7.81
N SER A 202 47.88 -3.24 -7.56
CA SER A 202 47.16 -2.02 -7.93
C SER A 202 47.48 -0.81 -7.05
N ALA A 203 47.99 -1.01 -5.83
CA ALA A 203 48.41 0.06 -4.93
C ALA A 203 49.40 1.04 -5.60
N ARG A 204 50.44 0.51 -6.26
CA ARG A 204 51.44 1.31 -6.99
C ARG A 204 50.86 2.04 -8.20
N TYR A 205 49.88 1.44 -8.87
CA TYR A 205 49.22 2.05 -10.02
C TYR A 205 48.35 3.23 -9.58
N LEU A 206 47.52 3.05 -8.55
CA LEU A 206 46.63 4.09 -8.02
C LEU A 206 47.44 5.24 -7.40
N ALA A 207 48.48 4.94 -6.63
CA ALA A 207 49.42 5.92 -6.08
C ALA A 207 50.01 6.83 -7.18
N ARG A 208 50.44 6.25 -8.30
CA ARG A 208 50.95 7.01 -9.46
C ARG A 208 49.85 7.76 -10.22
N LYS A 209 48.67 7.15 -10.41
CA LYS A 209 47.55 7.75 -11.15
C LYS A 209 47.02 9.01 -10.48
N TYR A 210 46.93 9.00 -9.14
CA TYR A 210 46.40 10.12 -8.35
C TYR A 210 47.51 10.98 -7.70
N ASN A 211 48.79 10.66 -7.95
CA ASN A 211 49.96 11.34 -7.36
C ASN A 211 49.90 11.44 -5.82
N LYS A 212 49.56 10.33 -5.16
CA LYS A 212 49.40 10.19 -3.69
C LYS A 212 50.16 8.95 -3.19
N ASN A 213 50.44 8.91 -1.88
CA ASN A 213 51.19 7.81 -1.26
C ASN A 213 50.36 6.51 -1.16
N GLU A 214 51.01 5.33 -1.15
CA GLU A 214 50.30 4.04 -1.00
C GLU A 214 49.49 3.93 0.32
N THR A 215 49.91 4.63 1.38
CA THR A 215 49.16 4.75 2.65
C THR A 215 47.93 5.63 2.46
N TYR A 216 48.10 6.83 1.88
CA TYR A 216 47.00 7.74 1.56
C TYR A 216 45.90 7.05 0.75
N ILE A 217 46.26 6.26 -0.28
CA ILE A 217 45.27 5.49 -1.07
C ILE A 217 44.49 4.51 -0.17
N ARG A 218 45.14 3.81 0.77
CA ARG A 218 44.46 2.87 1.69
C ARG A 218 43.58 3.55 2.73
N GLU A 219 43.96 4.75 3.14
CA GLU A 219 43.29 5.50 4.22
C GLU A 219 42.18 6.42 3.69
N ASN A 220 42.22 6.82 2.41
CA ASN A 220 41.29 7.80 1.87
C ASN A 220 40.39 7.29 0.74
N PHE A 221 40.82 6.29 -0.04
CA PHE A 221 40.00 5.81 -1.16
C PHE A 221 39.02 4.72 -0.71
N LEU A 222 37.76 4.87 -1.11
CA LEU A 222 36.74 3.82 -1.08
C LEU A 222 36.16 3.60 -2.47
N VAL A 223 35.60 2.41 -2.68
CA VAL A 223 34.72 2.12 -3.82
C VAL A 223 33.37 1.68 -3.28
N LEU A 224 32.29 2.16 -3.90
CA LEU A 224 30.93 1.83 -3.54
C LEU A 224 30.17 1.38 -4.79
N ASP A 225 29.69 0.15 -4.73
CA ASP A 225 28.92 -0.49 -5.79
C ASP A 225 27.49 -0.74 -5.30
N ILE A 226 26.51 -0.10 -5.93
CA ILE A 226 25.08 -0.25 -5.61
C ILE A 226 24.37 -0.85 -6.82
N PHE A 227 23.86 -2.07 -6.69
CA PHE A 227 23.21 -2.80 -7.78
C PHE A 227 22.02 -3.61 -7.26
N PHE A 228 21.13 -4.04 -8.15
CA PHE A 228 20.05 -4.97 -7.81
C PHE A 228 20.51 -6.41 -7.97
N GLU A 229 20.17 -7.29 -7.03
CA GLU A 229 20.53 -8.72 -7.10
C GLU A 229 19.92 -9.37 -8.35
N ALA A 230 18.60 -9.20 -8.49
CA ALA A 230 17.81 -9.61 -9.64
C ALA A 230 16.76 -8.52 -9.96
N LEU A 231 16.12 -8.62 -11.13
CA LEU A 231 15.05 -7.71 -11.55
C LEU A 231 13.67 -8.14 -11.01
N ASN A 232 13.61 -8.55 -9.76
CA ASN A 232 12.37 -8.81 -9.05
C ASN A 232 12.14 -7.71 -8.01
N TYR A 233 10.87 -7.47 -7.71
CA TYR A 233 10.45 -6.72 -6.54
C TYR A 233 9.68 -7.66 -5.63
N GLU A 234 9.82 -7.49 -4.32
CA GLU A 234 8.99 -8.15 -3.33
C GLU A 234 7.74 -7.30 -3.08
N ALA A 235 6.56 -7.91 -3.02
CA ALA A 235 5.30 -7.22 -2.73
C ALA A 235 4.74 -7.72 -1.40
N ILE A 236 4.72 -6.85 -0.39
CA ILE A 236 4.24 -7.13 0.96
C ILE A 236 2.92 -6.38 1.14
N GLU A 237 1.80 -7.07 0.91
CA GLU A 237 0.46 -6.47 0.93
C GLU A 237 -0.36 -6.94 2.14
N GLN A 238 -0.87 -6.00 2.92
CA GLN A 238 -1.89 -6.29 3.93
C GLN A 238 -3.23 -6.55 3.25
N LYS A 239 -3.77 -7.76 3.44
CA LYS A 239 -5.09 -8.15 2.94
C LYS A 239 -6.07 -8.27 4.11
N LYS A 240 -7.33 -7.91 3.85
CA LYS A 240 -8.40 -8.06 4.84
C LYS A 240 -8.62 -9.55 5.07
N ALA A 241 -8.41 -10.02 6.31
CA ALA A 241 -8.62 -11.43 6.66
C ALA A 241 -10.08 -11.88 6.51
N TYR A 242 -11.01 -10.93 6.59
CA TYR A 242 -12.44 -11.17 6.44
C TYR A 242 -13.09 -9.99 5.73
N ASP A 243 -13.95 -10.29 4.76
CA ASP A 243 -14.69 -9.31 3.97
C ASP A 243 -16.20 -9.53 4.12
N LEU A 244 -17.01 -8.54 3.73
CA LEU A 244 -18.48 -8.62 3.89
C LEU A 244 -19.09 -9.82 3.15
N ALA A 245 -18.50 -10.22 2.02
CA ALA A 245 -18.88 -11.43 1.31
C ALA A 245 -18.63 -12.71 2.13
N GLY A 246 -17.54 -12.77 2.90
CA GLY A 246 -17.26 -13.85 3.84
C GLY A 246 -18.28 -13.89 4.98
N LEU A 247 -18.59 -12.73 5.58
CA LEU A 247 -19.61 -12.62 6.63
C LEU A 247 -20.98 -13.12 6.19
N LEU A 248 -21.43 -12.71 5.00
CA LEU A 248 -22.71 -13.15 4.44
C LEU A 248 -22.67 -14.64 4.02
N GLY A 249 -21.51 -15.12 3.59
CA GLY A 249 -21.26 -16.54 3.29
C GLY A 249 -21.41 -17.42 4.53
N ASP A 250 -20.77 -17.06 5.65
CA ASP A 250 -20.82 -17.84 6.89
C ASP A 250 -22.19 -17.78 7.57
N ILE A 251 -22.84 -16.60 7.59
CA ILE A 251 -24.21 -16.46 8.10
C ILE A 251 -25.18 -17.27 7.23
N GLY A 252 -25.12 -17.11 5.90
CA GLY A 252 -25.97 -17.85 4.96
C GLY A 252 -25.73 -19.36 5.03
N GLY A 253 -24.47 -19.77 5.17
CA GLY A 253 -24.05 -21.16 5.34
C GLY A 253 -24.61 -21.78 6.62
N GLN A 254 -24.47 -21.11 7.77
CA GLN A 254 -25.03 -21.62 9.03
C GLN A 254 -26.57 -21.62 9.04
N MET A 255 -27.22 -20.59 8.52
CA MET A 255 -28.69 -20.55 8.43
C MET A 255 -29.23 -21.63 7.48
N GLY A 256 -28.57 -21.83 6.34
CA GLY A 256 -28.90 -22.90 5.39
C GLY A 256 -28.65 -24.29 5.95
N LEU A 257 -27.58 -24.50 6.71
CA LEU A 257 -27.23 -25.80 7.30
C LEU A 257 -28.11 -26.19 8.49
N PHE A 258 -28.35 -25.27 9.44
CA PHE A 258 -29.08 -25.59 10.67
C PHE A 258 -30.60 -25.47 10.55
N ILE A 259 -31.10 -24.55 9.73
CA ILE A 259 -32.55 -24.26 9.63
C ILE A 259 -33.10 -24.69 8.25
N GLY A 260 -32.25 -24.85 7.23
CA GLY A 260 -32.71 -24.92 5.84
C GLY A 260 -33.24 -23.58 5.32
N ALA A 261 -33.03 -22.50 6.07
CA ALA A 261 -33.56 -21.18 5.77
C ALA A 261 -32.66 -20.44 4.77
N SER A 262 -33.30 -19.75 3.83
CA SER A 262 -32.67 -18.82 2.91
C SER A 262 -33.24 -17.42 3.08
N ILE A 263 -32.64 -16.41 2.44
CA ILE A 263 -33.19 -15.04 2.47
C ILE A 263 -34.65 -14.97 1.96
N LEU A 264 -35.06 -15.87 1.06
CA LEU A 264 -36.44 -16.00 0.59
C LEU A 264 -37.39 -16.42 1.72
N THR A 265 -36.99 -17.37 2.58
CA THR A 265 -37.81 -17.79 3.73
C THR A 265 -37.98 -16.68 4.77
N ILE A 266 -37.00 -15.77 4.90
CA ILE A 266 -37.12 -14.59 5.76
C ILE A 266 -38.14 -13.60 5.17
N LEU A 267 -38.08 -13.35 3.85
CA LEU A 267 -39.03 -12.48 3.16
C LEU A 267 -40.46 -13.02 3.26
N GLU A 268 -40.66 -14.33 3.09
CA GLU A 268 -41.96 -14.99 3.21
C GLU A 268 -42.58 -14.84 4.63
N ILE A 269 -41.75 -14.96 5.67
CA ILE A 269 -42.17 -14.69 7.07
C ILE A 269 -42.55 -13.21 7.26
N LEU A 270 -41.80 -12.28 6.66
CA LEU A 270 -42.10 -10.84 6.73
C LEU A 270 -43.40 -10.48 5.99
N ASP A 271 -43.65 -11.05 4.82
CA ASP A 271 -44.91 -10.86 4.08
C ASP A 271 -46.10 -11.41 4.87
N TYR A 272 -45.97 -12.61 5.47
CA TYR A 272 -47.01 -13.17 6.34
C TYR A 272 -47.29 -12.27 7.56
N ILE A 273 -46.25 -11.75 8.22
CA ILE A 273 -46.39 -10.80 9.33
C ILE A 273 -47.07 -9.50 8.86
N TYR A 274 -46.69 -8.97 7.70
CA TYR A 274 -47.29 -7.77 7.13
C TYR A 274 -48.77 -7.96 6.80
N GLU A 275 -49.15 -9.09 6.18
CA GLU A 275 -50.55 -9.45 5.95
C GLU A 275 -51.32 -9.54 7.27
N VAL A 276 -50.80 -10.23 8.29
CA VAL A 276 -51.44 -10.36 9.61
C VAL A 276 -51.60 -9.01 10.31
N ILE A 277 -50.62 -8.10 10.20
CA ILE A 277 -50.72 -6.73 10.73
C ILE A 277 -51.78 -5.94 9.97
N ARG A 278 -51.73 -5.94 8.64
CA ARG A 278 -52.73 -5.30 7.76
C ARG A 278 -54.14 -5.77 8.10
N ASP A 279 -54.29 -7.06 8.38
CA ASP A 279 -55.58 -7.69 8.64
C ASP A 279 -56.08 -7.52 10.09
N LYS A 280 -55.17 -7.33 11.06
CA LYS A 280 -55.53 -6.83 12.40
C LYS A 280 -55.94 -5.35 12.35
N VAL A 281 -55.18 -4.51 11.65
CA VAL A 281 -55.47 -3.07 11.49
C VAL A 281 -56.80 -2.87 10.74
N SER A 282 -57.06 -3.63 9.68
CA SER A 282 -58.34 -3.59 8.95
C SER A 282 -59.50 -4.00 9.86
N ARG A 283 -59.35 -5.05 10.68
CA ARG A 283 -60.37 -5.47 11.67
C ARG A 283 -60.60 -4.45 12.78
N VAL A 284 -59.56 -3.75 13.25
CA VAL A 284 -59.70 -2.66 14.23
C VAL A 284 -60.42 -1.46 13.61
N LEU A 285 -60.06 -1.04 12.39
CA LEU A 285 -60.76 0.02 11.64
C LEU A 285 -62.23 -0.35 11.36
N ARG A 286 -62.50 -1.62 11.04
CA ARG A 286 -63.86 -2.12 10.76
C ARG A 286 -64.75 -2.17 12.00
N ARG A 287 -64.18 -2.23 13.22
CA ARG A 287 -64.92 -2.07 14.50
C ARG A 287 -65.30 -0.60 14.79
N SER A 288 -64.79 0.37 14.05
CA SER A 288 -65.07 1.80 14.25
C SER A 288 -66.26 2.33 13.42
N LYS A 289 -67.03 1.45 12.75
CA LYS A 289 -68.32 1.84 12.14
C LYS A 289 -69.47 1.57 13.11
N PRO A 290 -70.14 2.61 13.67
CA PRO A 290 -71.35 2.42 14.47
C PRO A 290 -72.50 1.89 13.58
N PRO A 291 -73.49 1.17 14.16
CA PRO A 291 -74.59 0.60 13.38
C PRO A 291 -75.51 1.70 12.85
N LEU A 292 -75.65 1.77 11.52
CA LEU A 292 -76.61 2.68 10.87
C LEU A 292 -78.05 2.17 11.10
N LYS A 293 -78.94 3.06 11.53
CA LYS A 293 -80.35 2.72 11.82
C LYS A 293 -81.09 2.30 10.54
N LYS A 294 -81.89 1.23 10.63
CA LYS A 294 -82.93 0.88 9.63
C LYS A 294 -84.12 1.84 9.72
N PRO A 295 -84.74 2.23 8.59
CA PRO A 295 -86.18 2.51 8.51
C PRO A 295 -86.97 1.24 8.11
N SER A 296 -88.30 1.32 8.17
CA SER A 296 -89.24 0.19 8.11
C SER A 296 -90.05 0.12 6.80
N GLY A 297 -90.60 -1.06 6.49
CA GLY A 297 -91.55 -1.33 5.39
C GLY A 297 -90.89 -1.82 4.08
N SER A 298 -91.52 -2.65 3.24
CA SER A 298 -92.75 -3.46 3.43
C SER A 298 -92.84 -4.58 2.36
N ILE A 299 -93.33 -5.76 2.75
CA ILE A 299 -94.08 -6.79 1.97
C ILE A 299 -93.53 -7.29 0.60
N ALA A 300 -93.19 -8.60 0.59
CA ALA A 300 -93.39 -9.66 -0.42
C ALA A 300 -93.19 -9.44 -1.95
N THR A 301 -92.53 -10.40 -2.61
CA THR A 301 -93.19 -11.51 -3.38
C THR A 301 -92.22 -12.66 -3.67
N LEU A 302 -92.75 -13.86 -3.94
CA LEU A 302 -92.03 -15.03 -4.45
C LEU A 302 -91.64 -14.86 -5.93
N GLY A 303 -90.59 -15.57 -6.36
CA GLY A 303 -90.19 -15.67 -7.77
C GLY A 303 -89.12 -16.74 -7.98
N LEU A 304 -89.55 -17.94 -8.34
CA LEU A 304 -88.70 -19.04 -8.81
C LEU A 304 -88.80 -19.06 -10.34
N GLU A 305 -87.70 -19.00 -11.06
CA GLU A 305 -87.67 -19.47 -12.45
C GLU A 305 -86.28 -19.98 -12.86
N GLU A 306 -86.26 -21.21 -13.39
CA GLU A 306 -85.16 -21.81 -14.13
C GLU A 306 -85.28 -21.46 -15.64
N MET A 307 -84.50 -22.16 -16.48
CA MET A 307 -84.39 -22.00 -17.95
C MET A 307 -83.52 -20.77 -18.34
N LYS A 308 -82.72 -20.76 -19.41
CA LYS A 308 -82.58 -21.63 -20.60
C LYS A 308 -81.16 -21.41 -21.21
N ASP A 309 -80.46 -22.30 -21.93
CA ASP A 309 -80.73 -23.64 -22.47
C ASP A 309 -79.44 -24.52 -22.47
N GLN A 310 -79.47 -25.71 -23.10
CA GLN A 310 -78.31 -26.60 -23.31
C GLN A 310 -77.99 -26.88 -24.82
N SER A 311 -76.71 -27.14 -25.13
CA SER A 311 -76.24 -28.20 -26.09
C SER A 311 -76.44 -27.97 -27.63
N PRO A 312 -75.96 -28.87 -28.53
CA PRO A 312 -74.61 -29.49 -28.64
C PRO A 312 -74.05 -29.64 -30.09
N CYS A 313 -72.89 -30.31 -30.20
CA CYS A 313 -72.42 -31.17 -31.32
C CYS A 313 -72.02 -30.54 -32.69
N GLU A 314 -70.83 -30.91 -33.18
CA GLU A 314 -70.69 -32.06 -34.11
C GLU A 314 -69.22 -32.52 -34.25
N THR A 315 -69.02 -33.73 -34.79
CA THR A 315 -67.72 -34.43 -34.91
C THR A 315 -67.47 -34.94 -36.32
N LEU A 316 -66.17 -35.12 -36.64
CA LEU A 316 -65.61 -36.11 -37.60
C LEU A 316 -65.60 -35.77 -39.10
N GLY A 317 -64.42 -35.86 -39.76
CA GLY A 317 -64.36 -35.82 -41.22
C GLY A 317 -62.98 -35.91 -41.92
N ARG A 318 -62.52 -37.15 -42.17
CA ARG A 318 -61.59 -37.57 -43.27
C ARG A 318 -60.07 -37.30 -43.16
N HIS A 319 -59.35 -37.96 -44.09
CA HIS A 319 -58.07 -38.67 -43.92
C HIS A 319 -57.42 -38.91 -45.31
N VAL A 320 -56.20 -39.48 -45.36
CA VAL A 320 -55.46 -40.02 -46.57
C VAL A 320 -54.76 -38.90 -47.39
N GLU A 321 -53.49 -38.95 -47.83
CA GLU A 321 -52.35 -39.91 -47.77
C GLU A 321 -51.03 -39.09 -47.48
N GLY A 322 -49.77 -39.54 -47.59
CA GLY A 322 -49.15 -40.80 -48.07
C GLY A 322 -47.61 -40.71 -48.21
N ALA A 323 -47.01 -41.78 -48.77
CA ALA A 323 -45.63 -41.91 -49.31
C ALA A 323 -44.39 -41.86 -48.37
N TYR A 324 -43.52 -42.83 -48.63
CA TYR A 324 -42.33 -43.30 -47.92
C TYR A 324 -41.07 -43.05 -48.75
N ASN A 325 -39.89 -42.91 -48.11
CA ASN A 325 -38.67 -43.58 -48.60
C ASN A 325 -37.54 -43.63 -47.56
N ALA A 326 -36.62 -44.56 -47.77
CA ALA A 326 -35.69 -45.08 -46.76
C ALA A 326 -34.34 -44.33 -46.68
N GLY A 327 -33.60 -44.57 -45.59
CA GLY A 327 -32.29 -43.95 -45.33
C GLY A 327 -31.10 -44.75 -45.90
N ILE A 328 -29.89 -44.20 -45.68
CA ILE A 328 -28.59 -44.87 -45.84
C ILE A 328 -27.65 -44.41 -44.71
N LEU A 329 -27.01 -45.38 -44.05
CA LEU A 329 -25.83 -45.32 -43.18
C LEU A 329 -24.68 -46.01 -43.97
N PRO A 330 -23.36 -45.83 -43.69
CA PRO A 330 -22.80 -46.16 -42.37
C PRO A 330 -21.48 -45.48 -41.89
N ASN A 331 -21.22 -45.66 -40.59
CA ASN A 331 -19.94 -45.91 -39.87
C ASN A 331 -18.57 -45.53 -40.49
N HIS A 332 -17.66 -45.01 -39.64
CA HIS A 332 -16.58 -45.86 -39.07
C HIS A 332 -15.92 -45.30 -37.79
N HIS A 333 -15.39 -46.24 -37.00
CA HIS A 333 -14.64 -46.18 -35.72
C HIS A 333 -13.44 -45.17 -35.64
N HIS A 334 -12.82 -44.82 -34.48
CA HIS A 334 -12.38 -45.69 -33.36
C HIS A 334 -11.97 -44.95 -32.04
N ARG A 335 -12.17 -45.63 -30.88
CA ARG A 335 -11.31 -45.77 -29.66
C ARG A 335 -10.78 -44.51 -28.92
N HIS A 336 -11.19 -44.25 -27.66
CA HIS A 336 -10.79 -44.84 -26.35
C HIS A 336 -9.52 -44.22 -25.72
N HIS A 337 -9.64 -43.51 -24.58
CA HIS A 337 -9.37 -44.06 -23.22
C HIS A 337 -9.61 -43.01 -22.09
N TYR A 338 -10.32 -43.45 -21.04
CA TYR A 338 -10.38 -42.89 -19.66
C TYR A 338 -9.24 -43.51 -18.80
N PRO A 339 -9.07 -43.20 -17.49
CA PRO A 339 -9.38 -41.99 -16.68
C PRO A 339 -8.13 -41.49 -15.88
N HIS A 340 -8.26 -40.46 -15.02
CA HIS A 340 -7.76 -40.49 -13.61
C HIS A 340 -8.24 -39.26 -12.80
N GLN A 341 -7.94 -39.24 -11.50
CA GLN A 341 -8.77 -38.66 -10.43
C GLN A 341 -7.91 -38.17 -9.25
N GLY A 342 -8.24 -37.00 -8.66
CA GLY A 342 -7.57 -36.44 -7.47
C GLY A 342 -6.20 -35.80 -7.73
N VAL A 343 -5.65 -34.93 -6.87
CA VAL A 343 -6.06 -34.48 -5.52
C VAL A 343 -5.72 -32.97 -5.38
N PHE A 344 -6.46 -32.25 -4.55
CA PHE A 344 -6.21 -30.87 -4.15
C PHE A 344 -5.76 -30.90 -2.67
N GLU A 345 -4.59 -30.37 -2.33
CA GLU A 345 -4.10 -30.28 -0.94
C GLU A 345 -3.88 -28.82 -0.53
N ASP A 346 -4.63 -28.38 0.48
CA ASP A 346 -4.34 -27.19 1.26
C ASP A 346 -3.33 -27.52 2.35
N PHE A 347 -2.38 -26.62 2.62
CA PHE A 347 -1.57 -26.65 3.83
C PHE A 347 -1.48 -25.27 4.48
N ALA A 348 -2.04 -25.17 5.69
CA ALA A 348 -1.86 -24.05 6.60
C ALA A 348 -1.78 -24.56 8.05
N CYS A 349 -0.57 -24.60 8.59
CA CYS A 349 -0.17 -24.51 10.01
C CYS A 349 1.36 -24.59 10.08
#